data_AF-A0A660SD64-F1
#
_entry.id   AF-A0A660SD64-F1
#
_cell.length_a   1.000
_cell.length_b   1.000
_cell.length_c   1.000
_cell.angle_alpha   90.00
_cell.angle_beta   90.00
_cell.angle_gamma   90.00
#
_symmetry.space_group_name_H-M   'P 1'
#
loop_
_entity.id
_entity.type
_entity.pdbx_description
1 polymer ?
#
loop_
_entity_poly.entity_id
_entity_poly.type
_entity_poly.pdbx_seq_one_letter_code
_entity_poly.pdbx_strand_id
1 'polypeptide(L)'
;MLLNLKADTVALVRITLIAIGFLIPIKAFNLHMILGILRGGGDTRFSFILEFLGVWGIGVPMAVFAGLYLKLNLPVVYLLVGLEEVVKFVLTGLRFRSGKWINDLTRNEKIEEK
;
A
#
# COMPACT_ATOMS: atom_id res chain seq x y z
N MET A 1 -18.52 -20.73 -21.55
CA MET A 1 -19.75 -21.19 -20.87
C MET A 1 -19.55 -21.28 -19.35
N LEU A 2 -19.10 -20.24 -18.63
CA LEU A 2 -19.10 -20.28 -17.14
C LEU A 2 -19.40 -18.94 -16.44
N LEU A 3 -19.40 -17.79 -17.13
CA LEU A 3 -19.79 -16.51 -16.54
C LEU A 3 -20.85 -15.85 -17.43
N ASN A 4 -22.12 -16.16 -17.17
CA ASN A 4 -23.25 -15.41 -17.72
C ASN A 4 -23.34 -14.06 -16.98
N LEU A 5 -22.36 -13.19 -17.22
CA LEU A 5 -22.30 -11.85 -16.64
C LEU A 5 -23.26 -10.96 -17.42
N LYS A 6 -24.20 -10.34 -16.70
CA LYS A 6 -25.05 -9.27 -17.23
C LYS A 6 -24.13 -8.20 -17.86
N ALA A 7 -24.54 -7.64 -19.00
CA ALA A 7 -23.72 -6.66 -19.75
C ALA A 7 -23.24 -5.50 -18.86
N ASP A 8 -24.07 -5.10 -17.89
CA ASP A 8 -23.76 -4.07 -16.90
C ASP A 8 -22.57 -4.43 -15.99
N THR A 9 -22.45 -5.69 -15.57
CA THR A 9 -21.35 -6.16 -14.72
C THR A 9 -20.02 -6.17 -15.48
N VAL A 10 -20.05 -6.54 -16.76
CA VAL A 10 -18.85 -6.52 -17.62
C VAL A 10 -18.33 -5.10 -17.79
N ALA A 11 -19.22 -4.13 -18.01
CA ALA A 11 -18.85 -2.72 -18.13
C ALA A 11 -18.23 -2.19 -16.82
N LEU A 12 -18.84 -2.51 -15.67
CA LEU A 12 -18.35 -2.09 -14.35
C LEU A 12 -16.95 -2.66 -14.05
N VAL A 13 -16.73 -3.94 -14.30
CA VAL A 13 -15.42 -4.60 -14.11
C VAL A 13 -14.37 -3.97 -15.00
N ARG A 14 -14.69 -3.70 -16.28
CA ARG A 14 -13.75 -3.05 -17.21
C ARG A 14 -13.27 -1.70 -16.70
N ILE A 15 -14.18 -0.86 -16.20
CA ILE A 15 -13.84 0.45 -15.63
C ILE A 15 -13.00 0.29 -14.36
N THR A 16 -13.32 -0.70 -13.53
CA THR A 16 -12.59 -0.98 -12.29
C THR A 16 -11.16 -1.45 -12.59
N LEU A 17 -10.95 -2.29 -13.60
CA LEU A 17 -9.63 -2.74 -14.02
C LEU A 17 -8.75 -1.59 -14.52
N ILE A 18 -9.33 -0.64 -15.26
CA ILE A 18 -8.62 0.57 -15.68
C ILE A 18 -8.22 1.41 -14.46
N ALA A 19 -9.13 1.58 -13.49
CA ALA A 19 -8.84 2.29 -12.23
C ALA A 19 -7.72 1.62 -11.43
N ILE A 20 -7.71 0.28 -11.35
CA ILE A 20 -6.61 -0.50 -10.75
C ILE A 20 -5.30 -0.22 -11.49
N GLY A 21 -5.33 -0.22 -12.83
CA GLY A 21 -4.17 0.05 -13.68
C GLY A 21 -3.44 1.34 -13.33
N PHE A 22 -4.18 2.42 -13.02
CA PHE A 22 -3.59 3.69 -12.58
C PHE A 22 -2.86 3.61 -11.23
N LEU A 23 -3.28 2.71 -10.34
CA LEU A 23 -2.68 2.54 -9.01
C LEU A 23 -1.51 1.56 -8.99
N ILE A 24 -1.37 0.69 -10.01
CA ILE A 24 -0.30 -0.32 -10.09
C ILE A 24 1.10 0.30 -9.98
N PRO A 25 1.46 1.39 -10.69
CA PRO A 25 2.81 1.95 -10.59
C PRO A 25 3.16 2.42 -9.17
N ILE A 26 2.20 3.04 -8.48
CA ILE A 26 2.39 3.52 -7.10
C ILE A 26 2.55 2.33 -6.16
N LYS A 27 1.71 1.31 -6.30
CA LYS A 27 1.81 0.05 -5.54
C LYS A 27 3.15 -0.63 -5.75
N ALA A 28 3.60 -0.73 -7.00
CA ALA A 28 4.87 -1.33 -7.34
C ALA A 28 6.05 -0.55 -6.71
N PHE A 29 6.01 0.78 -6.74
CA PHE A 29 7.01 1.60 -6.06
C PHE A 29 7.03 1.34 -4.55
N ASN A 30 5.87 1.41 -3.89
CA ASN A 30 5.75 1.19 -2.45
C ASN A 30 6.27 -0.20 -2.05
N LEU A 31 5.97 -1.22 -2.86
CA LEU A 31 6.47 -2.58 -2.65
C LEU A 31 8.00 -2.62 -2.62
N HIS A 32 8.67 -2.06 -3.63
CA HIS A 32 10.13 -2.05 -3.69
C HIS A 32 10.76 -1.19 -2.58
N MET A 33 10.13 -0.05 -2.27
CA MET A 33 10.61 0.88 -1.26
C MET A 33 10.54 0.26 0.14
N ILE A 34 9.37 -0.28 0.52
CA ILE A 34 9.11 -0.78 1.87
C ILE A 34 9.72 -2.17 2.05
N LEU A 35 9.43 -3.11 1.14
CA LEU A 35 9.85 -4.50 1.30
C LEU A 35 11.30 -4.71 0.87
N GLY A 36 11.78 -3.99 -0.14
CA GLY A 36 13.16 -4.08 -0.61
C GLY A 36 14.09 -3.22 0.22
N ILE A 37 13.95 -1.90 0.11
CA ILE A 37 14.92 -0.94 0.64
C ILE A 37 14.84 -0.83 2.17
N LEU A 38 13.68 -0.45 2.71
CA LEU A 38 13.56 -0.16 4.15
C LEU A 38 13.72 -1.41 5.02
N ARG A 39 13.05 -2.51 4.63
CA ARG A 39 13.16 -3.77 5.37
C ARG A 39 14.54 -4.43 5.20
N GLY A 40 15.12 -4.37 3.99
CA GLY A 40 16.47 -4.86 3.74
C GLY A 40 17.57 -4.04 4.44
N GLY A 41 17.36 -2.73 4.61
CA GLY A 41 18.27 -1.82 5.33
C GLY A 41 18.18 -1.90 6.86
N GLY A 42 17.34 -2.79 7.41
CA GLY A 42 17.16 -2.96 8.86
C GLY A 42 16.12 -2.04 9.50
N ASP A 43 15.40 -1.23 8.73
CA ASP A 43 14.29 -0.38 9.22
C ASP A 43 12.93 -1.13 9.20
N THR A 44 12.93 -2.33 9.79
CA THR A 44 11.77 -3.25 9.77
C THR A 44 10.62 -2.74 10.63
N ARG A 45 10.91 -2.08 11.76
CA ARG A 45 9.88 -1.55 12.68
C ARG A 45 9.04 -0.47 12.01
N PHE A 46 9.69 0.50 11.35
CA PHE A 46 8.98 1.53 10.60
C PHE A 46 8.16 0.92 9.47
N SER A 47 8.76 0.01 8.70
CA SER A 47 8.09 -0.66 7.58
C SER A 47 6.83 -1.42 8.01
N PHE A 48 6.88 -2.10 9.17
CA PHE A 48 5.73 -2.81 9.72
C PHE A 48 4.62 -1.85 10.17
N ILE A 49 4.97 -0.81 10.93
CA ILE A 49 4.00 0.19 11.41
C ILE A 49 3.32 0.87 10.23
N LEU A 50 4.07 1.23 9.19
CA LEU A 50 3.54 1.89 8.01
C LEU A 50 2.55 0.99 7.24
N GLU A 51 2.89 -0.28 7.03
CA GLU A 51 2.00 -1.25 6.39
C GLU A 51 0.71 -1.45 7.19
N PHE A 52 0.85 -1.63 8.50
CA PHE A 52 -0.28 -1.83 9.40
C PHE A 52 -1.20 -0.61 9.44
N LEU A 53 -0.65 0.58 9.66
CA LEU A 53 -1.43 1.82 9.71
C LEU A 53 -2.01 2.21 8.36
N GLY A 54 -1.33 1.90 7.25
CA GLY A 54 -1.89 2.14 5.92
C GLY A 54 -3.18 1.37 5.72
N VAL A 55 -3.14 0.05 5.94
CA VAL A 55 -4.31 -0.81 5.73
C VAL A 55 -5.40 -0.54 6.76
N TRP A 56 -5.07 -0.55 8.05
CA TRP A 56 -6.09 -0.45 9.11
C TRP A 56 -6.51 0.98 9.41
N GLY A 57 -5.64 1.97 9.18
CA GLY A 57 -5.93 3.39 9.42
C GLY A 57 -6.53 4.10 8.23
N ILE A 58 -6.26 3.65 7.00
CA ILE A 58 -6.72 4.32 5.78
C ILE A 58 -7.53 3.37 4.90
N GLY A 59 -6.93 2.27 4.42
CA GLY A 59 -7.58 1.39 3.44
C GLY A 59 -8.92 0.83 3.90
N VAL A 60 -8.95 0.18 5.06
CA VAL A 60 -10.15 -0.47 5.61
C VAL A 60 -11.21 0.57 6.02
N PRO A 61 -10.90 1.64 6.78
CA PRO A 61 -11.89 2.68 7.09
C PRO A 61 -12.47 3.33 5.84
N MET A 62 -11.65 3.62 4.83
CA MET A 62 -12.12 4.19 3.57
C MET A 62 -12.99 3.21 2.78
N ALA A 63 -12.66 1.92 2.77
CA ALA A 63 -13.48 0.89 2.12
C ALA A 63 -14.86 0.78 2.77
N VAL A 64 -14.91 0.75 4.11
CA VAL A 64 -16.16 0.70 4.89
C VAL A 64 -16.97 1.98 4.68
N PHE A 65 -16.34 3.14 4.78
CA PHE A 65 -17.04 4.42 4.62
C PHE A 65 -17.60 4.60 3.20
N ALA A 66 -16.79 4.38 2.18
CA ALA A 66 -17.21 4.56 0.79
C ALA A 66 -18.20 3.47 0.33
N GLY A 67 -17.99 2.22 0.76
CA GLY A 67 -18.79 1.07 0.33
C GLY A 67 -20.10 0.90 1.10
N LEU A 68 -20.06 0.98 2.44
CA LEU A 68 -21.22 0.68 3.28
C LEU A 68 -22.05 1.92 3.60
N TYR A 69 -21.39 3.07 3.86
CA TYR A 69 -22.10 4.30 4.24
C TYR A 69 -22.56 5.08 3.00
N LEU A 70 -21.64 5.38 2.09
CA LEU A 70 -21.94 6.16 0.89
C LEU A 70 -22.53 5.33 -0.27
N LYS A 71 -22.44 4.00 -0.21
CA LYS A 71 -22.91 3.06 -1.25
C LYS A 71 -22.43 3.44 -2.66
N LEU A 72 -21.18 3.89 -2.75
CA LEU A 72 -20.59 4.30 -4.02
C LEU A 72 -20.35 3.11 -4.94
N ASN A 73 -20.24 3.38 -6.23
CA ASN A 73 -19.89 2.37 -7.23
C ASN A 73 -18.46 1.85 -7.00
N LEU A 74 -18.28 0.55 -7.28
CA LEU A 74 -17.03 -0.18 -7.04
C LEU A 74 -15.75 0.53 -7.55
N PRO A 75 -15.72 1.13 -8.76
CA PRO A 75 -14.52 1.81 -9.25
C PRO A 75 -14.09 2.98 -8.35
N VAL A 76 -15.05 3.76 -7.85
CA VAL A 76 -14.77 4.94 -7.01
C VAL A 76 -14.33 4.50 -5.63
N VAL A 77 -14.96 3.46 -5.07
CA VAL A 77 -14.51 2.86 -3.80
C VAL A 77 -13.05 2.40 -3.91
N TYR A 78 -12.68 1.73 -5.01
CA TYR A 78 -11.30 1.27 -5.20
C TYR A 78 -10.29 2.42 -5.27
N LEU A 79 -10.62 3.51 -5.99
CA LEU A 79 -9.76 4.69 -6.06
C LEU A 79 -9.59 5.37 -4.70
N LEU A 80 -10.67 5.44 -3.91
CA LEU A 80 -10.62 6.01 -2.56
C LEU A 80 -9.77 5.17 -1.61
N VAL A 81 -9.89 3.85 -1.65
CA VAL A 81 -9.00 2.94 -0.90
C VAL A 81 -7.56 3.11 -1.37
N GLY A 82 -7.35 3.28 -2.68
CA GLY A 82 -6.03 3.53 -3.28
C GLY A 82 -5.31 4.79 -2.77
N LEU A 83 -6.00 5.72 -2.10
CA LEU A 83 -5.35 6.84 -1.42
C LEU A 83 -4.38 6.39 -0.33
N GLU A 84 -4.58 5.21 0.27
CA GLU A 84 -3.61 4.64 1.22
C GLU A 84 -2.23 4.47 0.59
N GLU A 85 -2.17 4.09 -0.69
CA GLU A 85 -0.92 3.88 -1.41
C GLU A 85 -0.22 5.21 -1.70
N VAL A 86 -0.99 6.26 -1.97
CA VAL A 86 -0.45 7.62 -2.15
C VAL A 86 0.15 8.11 -0.83
N VAL A 87 -0.53 7.88 0.29
CA VAL A 87 -0.02 8.27 1.62
C VAL A 87 1.26 7.49 1.95
N LYS A 88 1.29 6.18 1.73
CA LYS A 88 2.51 5.37 1.90
C LYS A 88 3.65 5.86 1.00
N PHE A 89 3.36 6.19 -0.26
CA PHE A 89 4.34 6.72 -1.21
C PHE A 89 5.00 8.00 -0.68
N VAL A 90 4.22 8.94 -0.17
CA VAL A 90 4.74 10.19 0.40
C VAL A 90 5.57 9.91 1.66
N LEU A 91 5.04 9.11 2.60
CA LEU A 91 5.73 8.82 3.86
C LEU A 91 7.04 8.07 3.66
N THR A 92 7.07 7.10 2.75
CA THR A 92 8.29 6.36 2.40
C THR A 92 9.29 7.24 1.67
N GLY A 93 8.85 8.12 0.77
CA GLY A 93 9.71 9.09 0.11
C GLY A 93 10.38 10.06 1.09
N LEU A 94 9.62 10.56 2.08
CA LEU A 94 10.16 11.39 3.15
C LEU A 94 11.15 10.62 4.04
N ARG A 95 10.81 9.39 4.42
CA ARG A 95 11.69 8.53 5.22
C ARG A 95 13.00 8.22 4.50
N PHE A 96 12.91 7.91 3.22
CA PHE A 96 14.07 7.62 2.39
C PHE A 96 15.02 8.79 2.31
N ARG A 97 14.49 10.00 2.07
CA ARG A 97 15.31 11.22 2.03
C ARG A 97 15.93 11.57 3.37
N SER A 98 15.35 11.11 4.48
CA SER A 98 15.91 11.35 5.82
C SER A 98 17.16 10.52 6.13
N GLY A 99 17.47 9.48 5.34
CA GLY A 99 18.63 8.60 5.56
C GLY A 99 18.55 7.71 6.80
N LYS A 100 17.57 7.91 7.69
CA LYS A 100 17.37 7.16 8.95
C LYS A 100 17.07 5.67 8.77
N TRP A 101 16.87 5.24 7.53
CA TRP A 101 16.63 3.85 7.20
C TRP A 101 17.92 3.03 7.09
N ILE A 102 19.07 3.69 6.94
CA ILE A 102 20.38 3.04 6.83
C ILE A 102 20.85 2.66 8.23
N ASN A 103 20.55 1.42 8.65
CA ASN A 103 21.04 0.88 9.91
C ASN A 103 22.27 -0.01 9.67
N ASP A 104 23.28 0.13 10.52
CA ASP A 104 24.42 -0.78 10.53
C ASP A 104 24.02 -2.10 11.22
N LEU A 105 23.94 -3.16 10.41
CA LEU A 105 23.54 -4.49 10.85
C LEU A 105 24.70 -5.29 11.47
N THR A 106 25.95 -4.85 11.31
CA THR A 106 27.16 -5.57 11.77
C THR A 106 27.52 -5.26 13.22
N ARG A 107 26.99 -4.18 13.79
CA ARG A 107 27.37 -3.70 15.12
C ARG A 107 26.95 -4.60 16.28
N ASN A 108 25.98 -5.50 16.07
CA ASN A 108 25.49 -6.40 17.11
C ASN A 108 26.46 -7.54 17.45
N GLU A 109 27.38 -7.92 16.55
CA GLU A 109 28.32 -9.03 16.81
C GLU A 109 29.38 -8.69 17.87
N LYS A 110 29.72 -7.40 18.05
CA LYS A 110 30.78 -6.98 18.99
C LYS A 110 30.36 -6.95 20.46
N ILE A 111 29.09 -7.18 20.76
CA ILE A 111 28.56 -7.12 22.13
C ILE A 111 28.57 -8.51 22.80
N GLU A 112 28.59 -9.59 22.00
CA GLU A 112 28.60 -10.97 22.53
C GLU A 112 30.01 -11.52 22.84
N GLU A 113 31.09 -10.84 22.43
CA GLU A 113 32.48 -11.25 22.70
C GLU A 113 33.08 -10.66 24.01
N LYS A 114 32.27 -10.14 24.93
CA LYS A 114 32.73 -9.66 26.26
C LYS A 114 31.92 -10.28 27.39
#